data_AF-A0A327NHQ7-F1
#
_entry.id   AF-A0A327NHQ7-F1
#
_cell.length_a   1.000
_cell.length_b   1.000
_cell.length_c   1.000
_cell.angle_alpha   90.00
_cell.angle_beta   90.00
_cell.angle_gamma   90.00
#
_symmetry.space_group_name_H-M   'P 1'
#
loop_
_entity.id
_entity.type
_entity.pdbx_description
1 polymer ?
#
loop_
_entity_poly.entity_id
_entity_poly.type
_entity_poly.pdbx_seq_one_letter_code
_entity_poly.pdbx_strand_id
1 'polypeptide(L)'
;MNYLLRFQLYDNPSRQSFAQLGSDQWIEKHPEFIYGLPYRLEPDEFGSIGKPGQVYVLANPLRYKPIQDPANPKRRRLQIDVFLARLEEWGWFEEAPEVRKNGPNRKQFYPTKPGQW
;
A
#
# COMPACT_ATOMS: atom_id res chain seq x y z
N MET A 1 -13.73 -14.97 7.05
CA MET A 1 -13.55 -13.86 8.00
C MET A 1 -13.55 -12.60 7.15
N ASN A 2 -14.38 -11.60 7.45
CA ASN A 2 -14.51 -10.45 6.55
C ASN A 2 -13.48 -9.38 6.91
N TYR A 3 -12.72 -8.96 5.92
CA TYR A 3 -11.72 -7.90 6.03
C TYR A 3 -12.26 -6.63 5.38
N LEU A 4 -11.93 -5.49 5.97
CA LEU A 4 -12.17 -4.19 5.36
C LEU A 4 -10.88 -3.73 4.69
N LEU A 5 -10.84 -3.73 3.36
CA LEU A 5 -9.70 -3.26 2.60
C LEU A 5 -9.80 -1.75 2.41
N ARG A 6 -8.71 -1.05 2.69
CA ARG A 6 -8.58 0.39 2.45
C ARG A 6 -7.31 0.69 1.68
N PHE A 7 -7.47 1.21 0.47
CA PHE A 7 -6.36 1.66 -0.35
C PHE A 7 -5.97 3.09 0.03
N GLN A 8 -4.67 3.33 0.16
CA GLN A 8 -4.10 4.62 0.50
C GLN A 8 -2.99 4.94 -0.50
N LEU A 9 -3.00 6.13 -1.08
CA LEU A 9 -1.96 6.61 -1.99
C LEU A 9 -1.07 7.60 -1.27
N TYR A 10 0.23 7.36 -1.24
CA TYR A 10 1.18 8.36 -0.77
C TYR A 10 1.19 9.57 -1.69
N ASP A 11 1.23 10.77 -1.11
CA ASP A 11 1.31 12.00 -1.92
C ASP A 11 2.72 12.21 -2.49
N ASN A 12 3.74 11.65 -1.82
CA ASN A 12 5.13 11.77 -2.21
C ASN A 12 6.02 10.67 -1.56
N PRO A 13 7.28 10.52 -1.99
CA PRO A 13 8.20 9.48 -1.50
C PRO A 13 8.56 9.52 0.00
N SER A 14 8.27 10.61 0.73
CA SER A 14 8.60 10.71 2.16
C SER A 14 7.77 9.78 3.06
N ARG A 15 6.64 9.26 2.55
CA ARG A 15 5.64 8.46 3.29
C ARG A 15 5.00 9.18 4.47
N GLN A 16 5.13 10.50 4.57
CA GLN A 16 4.56 11.28 5.69
C GLN A 16 3.09 11.64 5.49
N SER A 17 2.63 11.71 4.24
CA SER A 17 1.26 12.06 3.90
C SER A 17 0.69 11.12 2.85
N PHE A 18 -0.59 10.83 2.96
CA PHE A 18 -1.33 9.95 2.08
C PHE A 18 -2.81 10.33 2.05
N ALA A 19 -3.48 10.00 0.96
CA ALA A 19 -4.92 10.12 0.80
C ALA A 19 -5.54 8.74 0.57
N GLN A 20 -6.79 8.56 1.00
CA GLN A 20 -7.53 7.34 0.70
C GLN A 20 -7.90 7.29 -0.79
N LEU A 21 -7.62 6.15 -1.43
CA LEU A 21 -8.13 5.80 -2.76
C LEU A 21 -9.48 5.11 -2.61
N GLY A 22 -10.46 5.54 -3.40
CA GLY A 22 -11.77 4.92 -3.47
C GLY A 22 -12.50 4.85 -2.12
N SER A 23 -13.52 3.99 -2.08
CA SER A 23 -14.24 3.65 -0.85
C SER A 23 -13.67 2.36 -0.25
N ASP A 24 -13.90 2.17 1.05
CA ASP A 24 -13.51 0.93 1.71
C ASP A 24 -14.26 -0.28 1.11
N GLN A 25 -13.57 -1.41 0.96
CA GLN A 25 -14.15 -2.62 0.36
C GLN A 25 -14.19 -3.78 1.33
N TRP A 26 -15.31 -4.50 1.36
CA TRP A 26 -15.42 -5.74 2.13
C TRP A 26 -14.97 -6.92 1.29
N ILE A 27 -13.99 -7.68 1.80
CA ILE A 27 -13.49 -8.89 1.16
C ILE A 27 -13.59 -10.09 2.11
N GLU A 28 -13.85 -11.26 1.56
CA GLU A 28 -14.02 -12.50 2.34
C GLU A 28 -12.71 -13.28 2.52
N LYS A 29 -11.77 -13.06 1.61
CA LYS A 29 -10.45 -13.69 1.57
C LYS A 29 -9.38 -12.69 2.01
N HIS A 30 -8.31 -13.23 2.59
CA HIS A 30 -7.14 -12.42 2.90
C HIS A 30 -6.49 -11.95 1.59
N PRO A 31 -6.12 -10.66 1.48
CA PRO A 31 -5.59 -10.11 0.24
C PRO A 31 -4.09 -10.41 0.10
N GLU A 32 -3.69 -10.82 -1.10
CA GLU A 32 -2.30 -11.16 -1.44
C GLU A 32 -1.59 -9.96 -2.07
N PHE A 33 -1.14 -9.02 -1.23
CA PHE A 33 -0.28 -7.92 -1.67
C PHE A 33 1.17 -8.15 -1.25
N ILE A 34 2.06 -8.15 -2.23
CA ILE A 34 3.51 -8.26 -2.11
C ILE A 34 4.15 -6.89 -2.31
N TYR A 35 5.05 -6.52 -1.39
CA TYR A 35 5.80 -5.27 -1.41
C TYR A 35 6.61 -5.12 -2.70
N GLY A 36 6.57 -3.91 -3.29
CA GLY A 36 7.29 -3.58 -4.51
C GLY A 36 6.71 -4.16 -5.80
N LEU A 37 5.63 -4.95 -5.75
CA LEU A 37 4.95 -5.41 -6.95
C LEU A 37 3.95 -4.36 -7.47
N PRO A 38 3.77 -4.28 -8.80
CA PRO A 38 2.77 -3.43 -9.41
C PRO A 38 1.37 -4.06 -9.37
N TYR A 39 0.36 -3.22 -9.19
CA TYR A 39 -1.06 -3.55 -9.17
C TYR A 39 -1.83 -2.55 -10.03
N ARG A 40 -2.82 -3.06 -10.75
CA ARG A 40 -3.86 -2.23 -11.35
C ARG A 40 -5.08 -2.28 -10.43
N LEU A 41 -5.61 -1.12 -10.13
CA LEU A 41 -6.84 -0.99 -9.38
C LEU A 41 -8.03 -0.96 -10.34
N GLU A 42 -9.11 -1.60 -9.95
CA GLU A 42 -10.39 -1.58 -10.63
C GLU A 42 -11.10 -0.21 -10.43
N PRO A 43 -12.06 0.15 -11.31
CA PRO A 43 -12.75 1.45 -11.27
C PRO A 43 -13.33 1.87 -9.91
N ASP A 44 -13.82 0.91 -9.14
CA ASP A 44 -14.38 1.09 -7.81
C ASP A 44 -13.32 1.26 -6.71
N GLU A 45 -12.07 0.85 -6.97
CA GLU A 45 -10.96 0.88 -6.01
C GLU A 45 -10.19 2.22 -6.01
N PHE A 46 -10.03 2.88 -7.17
CA PHE A 46 -9.14 4.05 -7.26
C PHE A 46 -9.83 5.40 -6.97
N GLY A 47 -11.17 5.46 -6.96
CA GLY A 47 -11.93 6.66 -6.57
C GLY A 47 -11.67 7.93 -7.40
N SER A 48 -11.91 9.10 -6.82
CA SER A 48 -11.81 10.39 -7.52
C SER A 48 -10.38 10.89 -7.76
N ILE A 49 -9.43 10.49 -6.91
CA ILE A 49 -8.02 10.90 -7.02
C ILE A 49 -7.18 9.91 -7.85
N GLY A 50 -7.70 8.70 -8.07
CA GLY A 50 -7.12 7.72 -8.96
C GLY A 50 -7.44 8.01 -10.43
N LYS A 51 -6.70 7.36 -11.33
CA LYS A 51 -6.89 7.52 -12.79
C LYS A 51 -7.02 6.16 -13.47
N PRO A 52 -7.94 6.01 -14.44
CA PRO A 52 -7.99 4.80 -15.26
C PRO A 52 -6.64 4.51 -15.94
N GLY A 53 -6.21 3.26 -15.93
CA GLY A 53 -4.94 2.84 -16.55
C GLY A 53 -3.68 3.17 -15.75
N GLN A 54 -3.81 3.89 -14.62
CA GLN A 54 -2.70 4.12 -13.69
C GLN A 54 -2.27 2.79 -13.07
N VAL A 55 -0.96 2.56 -13.03
CA VAL A 55 -0.37 1.44 -12.30
C VAL A 55 0.15 1.94 -10.96
N TYR A 56 -0.12 1.18 -9.91
CA TYR A 56 0.29 1.47 -8.55
C TYR A 56 1.26 0.41 -8.06
N VAL A 57 2.11 0.73 -7.09
CA VAL A 57 3.06 -0.21 -6.49
C VAL A 57 2.83 -0.24 -4.98
N LEU A 58 2.85 -1.44 -4.37
CA LEU A 58 2.77 -1.55 -2.92
C LEU A 58 4.04 -0.97 -2.27
N ALA A 59 3.89 0.21 -1.68
CA ALA A 59 4.99 1.03 -1.18
C ALA A 59 5.25 0.91 0.32
N ASN A 60 4.43 0.11 1.03
CA ASN A 60 4.60 -0.27 2.43
C ASN A 60 4.02 -1.67 2.68
N PRO A 61 4.54 -2.49 3.62
CA PRO A 61 3.86 -3.71 4.03
C PRO A 61 2.43 -3.43 4.53
N LEU A 62 1.55 -4.42 4.35
CA LEU A 62 0.16 -4.33 4.79
C LEU A 62 0.08 -4.04 6.29
N ARG A 63 -0.75 -3.05 6.66
CA ARG A 63 -1.01 -2.74 8.06
C ARG A 63 -2.38 -3.26 8.46
N TYR A 64 -2.42 -3.99 9.57
CA TYR A 64 -3.64 -4.59 10.11
C TYR A 64 -4.10 -3.80 11.32
N LYS A 65 -5.36 -3.36 11.28
CA LYS A 65 -5.98 -2.63 12.39
C LYS A 65 -7.27 -3.34 12.81
N PRO A 66 -7.45 -3.70 14.09
CA PRO A 66 -8.72 -4.21 14.56
C PRO A 66 -9.78 -3.10 14.50
N ILE A 67 -10.94 -3.42 13.95
CA ILE A 67 -12.11 -2.55 13.92
C ILE A 67 -13.30 -3.27 14.56
N GLN A 68 -14.23 -2.49 15.11
CA GLN A 68 -15.47 -3.02 15.64
C GLN A 68 -16.47 -3.21 14.49
N ASP A 69 -17.19 -4.33 14.47
CA ASP A 69 -18.25 -4.56 13.50
C ASP A 69 -19.44 -3.64 13.80
N PRO A 70 -19.82 -2.71 12.90
CA PRO A 70 -20.95 -1.80 13.13
C PRO A 70 -22.28 -2.54 13.32
N ALA A 71 -22.43 -3.70 12.67
CA ALA A 71 -23.64 -4.52 12.77
C ALA A 71 -23.65 -5.43 14.00
N ASN A 72 -22.48 -5.70 14.58
CA ASN A 72 -22.37 -6.50 15.81
C ASN A 72 -21.18 -6.05 16.66
N PRO A 73 -21.39 -5.16 17.64
CA PRO A 73 -20.32 -4.60 18.46
C PRO A 73 -19.48 -5.64 19.22
N LYS A 74 -19.96 -6.87 19.39
CA LYS A 74 -19.24 -7.97 20.05
C LYS A 74 -18.27 -8.71 19.12
N ARG A 75 -18.35 -8.47 17.81
CA ARG A 75 -17.46 -9.06 16.80
C ARG A 75 -16.39 -8.04 16.40
N ARG A 76 -15.13 -8.48 16.42
CA ARG A 76 -14.00 -7.72 15.87
C ARG A 76 -13.79 -8.14 14.42
N ARG A 77 -13.59 -7.16 13.54
CA ARG A 77 -13.11 -7.36 12.17
C ARG A 77 -11.71 -6.77 12.03
N LEU A 78 -11.07 -7.05 10.90
CA LEU A 78 -9.75 -6.53 10.58
C LEU A 78 -9.86 -5.58 9.39
N GLN A 79 -9.42 -4.34 9.60
CA GLN A 79 -9.09 -3.43 8.52
C GLN A 79 -7.66 -3.73 8.05
N ILE A 80 -7.48 -3.75 6.73
CA ILE A 80 -6.20 -3.92 6.06
C ILE A 80 -5.93 -2.65 5.27
N ASP A 81 -4.94 -1.89 5.69
CA ASP A 81 -4.48 -0.70 4.97
C ASP A 81 -3.41 -1.09 3.95
N VAL A 82 -3.68 -0.77 2.69
CA VAL A 82 -2.81 -1.02 1.53
C VAL A 82 -2.22 0.31 1.08
N PHE A 83 -0.93 0.51 1.33
CA PHE A 83 -0.25 1.76 0.99
C PHE A 83 0.45 1.66 -0.36
N LEU A 84 0.01 2.49 -1.29
CA LEU A 84 0.41 2.50 -2.68
C LEU A 84 1.22 3.76 -3.03
N ALA A 85 2.07 3.64 -4.05
CA ALA A 85 2.67 4.74 -4.78
C ALA A 85 2.29 4.62 -6.26
N ARG A 86 2.34 5.73 -7.01
CA ARG A 86 2.23 5.63 -8.47
C ARG A 86 3.50 4.99 -9.03
N LEU A 87 3.38 4.14 -10.06
CA LEU A 87 4.52 3.43 -10.63
C LEU A 87 5.63 4.38 -11.10
N GLU A 88 5.29 5.54 -11.68
CA GLU A 88 6.24 6.55 -12.14
C GLU A 88 7.03 7.22 -10.99
N GLU A 89 6.49 7.22 -9.77
CA GLU A 89 7.13 7.77 -8.58
C GLU A 89 7.95 6.71 -7.82
N TRP A 90 7.72 5.42 -8.10
CA TRP A 90 8.26 4.30 -7.33
C TRP A 90 9.79 4.34 -7.22
N GLY A 91 10.49 4.71 -8.29
CA GLY A 91 11.95 4.81 -8.32
C GLY A 91 12.52 5.87 -7.36
N TRP A 92 11.67 6.73 -6.78
CA TRP A 92 12.06 7.75 -5.80
C TRP A 92 11.82 7.32 -4.36
N PHE A 93 11.11 6.21 -4.14
CA PHE A 93 10.90 5.67 -2.81
C PHE A 93 12.14 4.89 -2.36
N GLU A 94 12.65 5.22 -1.18
CA GLU A 94 13.53 4.30 -0.48
C GLU A 94 12.77 3.03 -0.06
N GLU A 95 13.47 1.94 0.20
CA GLU A 95 12.85 0.76 0.80
C GLU A 95 12.16 1.12 2.13
N ALA A 96 10.94 0.60 2.32
CA ALA A 96 10.15 0.91 3.51
C ALA A 96 10.91 0.46 4.77
N PRO A 97 10.99 1.30 5.83
CA PRO A 97 11.70 0.96 7.06
C PRO A 97 11.27 -0.39 7.68
N GLU A 98 10.00 -0.74 7.55
CA GLU A 98 9.41 -1.98 8.02
C GLU A 98 9.91 -3.22 7.25
N VAL A 99 10.28 -3.07 5.98
CA VAL A 99 10.89 -4.13 5.16
C VAL A 99 12.36 -4.30 5.56
N ARG A 100 13.09 -3.19 5.73
CA ARG A 100 14.52 -3.18 6.14
C ARG A 100 14.75 -3.95 7.46
N LYS A 101 13.82 -3.86 8.42
CA LYS A 101 13.92 -4.53 9.73
C LYS A 101 13.79 -6.06 9.66
N ASN A 102 13.19 -6.59 8.60
CA ASN A 102 12.90 -8.03 8.43
C ASN A 102 13.81 -8.72 7.40
N GLY A 103 14.76 -8.01 6.80
CA GLY A 103 15.67 -8.56 5.79
C GLY A 103 16.90 -9.23 6.41
N PRO A 104 17.26 -10.47 6.05
CA PRO A 104 18.56 -11.02 6.38
C PRO A 104 19.61 -10.34 5.48
N ASN A 105 20.48 -9.53 6.08
CA ASN A 105 21.86 -9.31 5.64
C ASN A 105 22.05 -9.22 4.10
N ARG A 106 21.73 -8.06 3.47
CA ARG A 106 22.09 -7.83 2.05
C ARG A 106 22.79 -6.49 1.85
N LYS A 107 24.01 -6.59 1.31
CA LYS A 107 24.76 -5.50 0.68
C LYS A 107 23.86 -4.80 -0.33
N GLN A 108 23.67 -3.51 -0.11
CA GLN A 108 22.83 -2.62 -0.91
C GLN A 108 23.36 -2.54 -2.35
N PHE A 109 22.62 -3.11 -3.30
CA PHE A 109 22.69 -2.71 -4.69
C PHE A 109 21.62 -1.63 -4.89
N TYR A 110 21.97 -0.38 -4.56
CA TYR A 110 21.26 0.75 -5.16
C TYR A 110 21.94 1.06 -6.49
N PRO A 111 21.20 1.28 -7.60
CA PRO A 111 21.79 1.92 -8.75
C PRO A 111 22.25 3.32 -8.31
N THR A 112 23.56 3.56 -8.41
CA THR A 112 24.15 4.88 -8.22
C THR A 112 23.42 5.89 -9.10
N LYS A 113 22.99 7.00 -8.50
CA LYS A 113 22.52 8.18 -9.24
C LYS A 113 23.57 8.51 -10.32
N PRO A 114 23.19 8.73 -11.60
CA PRO A 114 24.15 9.15 -12.60
C PRO A 114 24.64 10.56 -12.25
N GLY A 115 25.95 10.73 -12.03
CA GLY A 115 26.56 12.07 -11.91
C GLY A 115 27.39 12.37 -10.66
N GLN A 116 28.02 11.39 -10.01
CA GLN A 116 29.17 11.69 -9.13
C GLN A 116 30.36 10.84 -9.55
N TRP A 117 31.32 11.50 -10.19
CA TRP A 117 32.67 11.03 -10.46
C TRP A 117 33.55 11.28 -9.23
#